data_AF-A0A7C6IFV9-F1
#
_entry.id   AF-A0A7C6IFV9-F1
#
_cell.length_a   1.000
_cell.length_b   1.000
_cell.length_c   1.000
_cell.angle_alpha   90.00
_cell.angle_beta   90.00
_cell.angle_gamma   90.00
#
_symmetry.space_group_name_H-M   'P 1'
#
loop_
_entity.id
_entity.type
_entity.pdbx_description
1 polymer ?
#
loop_
_entity_poly.entity_id
_entity_poly.type
_entity_poly.pdbx_seq_one_letter_code
_entity_poly.pdbx_strand_id
1 'polypeptide(L)'
;MTQAAPPPLPDAPGRGTDPAALDRLWRILRICLDVLMAGLWLFVVVRADGPVVWAWAGVFAVVYAAGRFRADEYGPGLPTWPWLAAVSLAFGGLAWATPDAAFLVFPLFFVVMHVATGWAAVALVVALTAGTMLGMAHHGVMGVGAVIGPVLGASVAIVVGVGFRLLLHEALQRERAITELVAARADVADMSRRAGELDERARLAADIHDTVAQGLSSIQLLLHSVERSLADDGGAATDAGGAAPDGTSGAGAAGKPRPDHRAFE
;
A
#
# COMPACT_ATOMS: atom_id res chain seq x y z
N MET A 1 -17.27 16.70 32.29
CA MET A 1 -15.92 16.26 31.87
C MET A 1 -15.96 16.06 30.37
N THR A 2 -15.51 17.04 29.62
CA THR A 2 -15.62 17.09 28.15
C THR A 2 -14.45 16.30 27.55
N GLN A 3 -14.73 15.16 26.93
CA GLN A 3 -13.72 14.33 26.27
C GLN A 3 -13.33 15.02 24.95
N ALA A 4 -12.12 15.59 24.93
CA ALA A 4 -11.56 16.22 23.75
C ALA A 4 -11.34 15.17 22.65
N ALA A 5 -11.85 15.44 21.44
CA ALA A 5 -11.61 14.63 20.26
C ALA A 5 -10.10 14.58 19.96
N PRO A 6 -9.54 13.40 19.61
CA PRO A 6 -8.13 13.29 19.28
C PRO A 6 -7.81 14.11 18.03
N PRO A 7 -6.59 14.69 17.94
CA PRO A 7 -6.18 15.48 16.79
C PRO A 7 -6.22 14.63 15.50
N PRO A 8 -6.59 15.21 14.34
CA PRO A 8 -6.53 14.51 13.07
C PRO A 8 -5.09 14.07 12.83
N LEU A 9 -4.91 12.76 12.58
CA LEU A 9 -3.61 12.21 12.22
C LEU A 9 -3.14 12.90 10.93
N PRO A 10 -1.86 13.32 10.83
CA PRO A 10 -1.32 13.85 9.59
C PRO A 10 -1.50 12.81 8.49
N ASP A 11 -1.91 13.28 7.30
CA ASP A 11 -2.03 12.48 6.10
C ASP A 11 -0.71 11.72 5.86
N ALA A 12 -0.66 10.46 6.28
CA ALA A 12 0.46 9.61 5.94
C ALA A 12 0.43 9.50 4.41
N PRO A 13 1.50 9.88 3.69
CA PRO A 13 1.55 9.68 2.25
C PRO A 13 1.51 8.17 2.00
N GLY A 14 0.30 7.66 1.77
CA GLY A 14 0.01 6.33 1.30
C GLY A 14 0.50 6.17 -0.13
N ARG A 15 1.82 6.13 -0.30
CA ARG A 15 2.41 5.38 -1.40
C ARG A 15 2.83 4.04 -0.84
N GLY A 16 1.85 3.14 -0.71
CA GLY A 16 2.17 1.74 -1.02
C GLY A 16 2.91 1.75 -2.36
N THR A 17 3.99 0.99 -2.47
CA THR A 17 4.79 0.94 -3.70
C THR A 17 3.87 0.61 -4.86
N ASP A 18 3.52 1.62 -5.66
CA ASP A 18 2.66 1.46 -6.84
C ASP A 18 3.27 0.32 -7.68
N PRO A 19 2.57 -0.79 -7.92
CA PRO A 19 3.10 -1.90 -8.72
C PRO A 19 3.59 -1.39 -10.08
N ALA A 20 2.95 -0.35 -10.63
CA ALA A 20 3.42 0.30 -11.85
C ALA A 20 4.75 1.06 -11.67
N ALA A 21 5.07 1.56 -10.47
CA ALA A 21 6.36 2.16 -10.18
C ALA A 21 7.48 1.12 -10.08
N LEU A 22 7.22 -0.04 -9.48
CA LEU A 22 8.16 -1.17 -9.47
C LEU A 22 8.40 -1.69 -10.89
N ASP A 23 7.34 -1.86 -11.68
CA ASP A 23 7.45 -2.27 -13.08
C ASP A 23 8.21 -1.25 -13.94
N ARG A 24 8.00 0.04 -13.70
CA ARG A 24 8.77 1.11 -14.35
C ARG A 24 10.24 1.04 -13.97
N LEU A 25 10.56 0.87 -12.68
CA LEU A 25 11.94 0.75 -12.22
C LEU A 25 12.64 -0.44 -12.87
N TRP A 26 11.98 -1.61 -12.88
CA TRP A 26 12.50 -2.81 -13.53
C TRP A 26 12.74 -2.63 -15.02
N ARG A 27 11.79 -1.99 -15.71
CA ARG A 27 11.91 -1.68 -17.13
C ARG A 27 13.09 -0.75 -17.41
N ILE A 28 13.25 0.30 -16.61
CA ILE A 28 14.37 1.25 -16.74
C ILE A 28 15.69 0.52 -16.52
N LEU A 29 15.81 -0.29 -15.46
CA LEU A 29 17.03 -1.04 -15.16
C LEU A 29 17.39 -1.99 -16.32
N ARG A 30 16.39 -2.67 -16.88
CA ARG A 30 16.57 -3.58 -18.02
C ARG A 30 17.02 -2.82 -19.27
N ILE A 31 16.40 -1.68 -19.57
CA ILE A 31 16.81 -0.82 -20.70
C ILE A 31 18.24 -0.30 -20.50
N CYS A 32 18.60 0.15 -19.30
CA CYS A 32 19.96 0.59 -19.00
C CYS A 32 20.98 -0.53 -19.21
N LEU A 33 20.64 -1.76 -18.80
CA LEU A 33 21.49 -2.93 -19.03
C LEU A 33 21.62 -3.26 -20.53
N ASP A 34 20.51 -3.23 -21.27
CA ASP A 34 20.48 -3.49 -22.72
C ASP A 34 21.31 -2.44 -23.48
N VAL A 35 21.21 -1.16 -23.10
CA VAL A 35 22.01 -0.05 -23.66
C VAL A 35 23.49 -0.22 -23.34
N LEU A 36 23.83 -0.57 -22.10
CA LEU A 36 25.21 -0.85 -21.70
C LEU A 36 25.79 -2.02 -22.51
N MET A 37 25.03 -3.11 -22.65
CA MET A 37 25.42 -4.27 -23.45
C MET A 37 25.64 -3.89 -24.92
N ALA A 38 24.70 -3.16 -25.52
CA ALA A 38 24.80 -2.72 -26.91
C ALA A 38 26.00 -1.80 -27.14
N GLY A 39 26.28 -0.87 -26.21
CA GLY A 39 27.43 0.03 -26.29
C GLY A 39 28.77 -0.72 -26.21
N LEU A 40 28.90 -1.66 -25.27
CA LEU A 40 30.11 -2.48 -25.15
C LEU A 40 30.27 -3.45 -26.32
N TRP A 41 29.18 -3.99 -26.85
CA TRP A 41 29.22 -4.83 -28.04
C TRP A 41 29.66 -4.02 -29.26
N LEU A 42 29.13 -2.82 -29.44
CA LEU A 42 29.55 -1.91 -30.52
C LEU A 42 31.03 -1.57 -30.39
N PHE A 43 31.54 -1.36 -29.17
CA PHE A 43 32.97 -1.16 -28.94
C PHE A 43 33.82 -2.34 -29.42
N VAL A 44 33.43 -3.58 -29.09
CA VAL A 44 34.12 -4.80 -29.56
C VAL A 44 34.08 -4.89 -31.08
N VAL A 45 32.93 -4.58 -31.67
CA VAL A 45 32.71 -4.59 -33.13
C VAL A 45 33.59 -3.57 -33.84
N VAL A 46 33.68 -2.34 -33.33
CA VAL A 46 34.53 -1.28 -33.91
C VAL A 46 36.01 -1.64 -33.84
N ARG A 47 36.42 -2.39 -32.82
CA ARG A 47 37.80 -2.84 -32.62
C ARG A 47 38.11 -4.19 -33.29
N ALA A 48 37.12 -4.85 -33.89
CA ALA A 48 37.27 -6.16 -34.47
C ALA A 48 38.26 -6.17 -35.64
N ASP A 49 39.27 -7.04 -35.57
CA ASP A 49 40.41 -7.11 -36.47
C ASP A 49 40.48 -8.42 -37.26
N GLY A 50 39.32 -8.99 -37.62
CA GLY A 50 39.28 -10.16 -38.48
C GLY A 50 37.90 -10.79 -38.62
N PRO A 51 37.66 -11.57 -39.70
CA PRO A 51 36.35 -12.13 -40.00
C PRO A 51 35.83 -13.07 -38.90
N VAL A 52 36.73 -13.71 -38.14
CA VAL A 52 36.36 -14.58 -37.01
C VAL A 52 35.72 -13.78 -35.87
N VAL A 53 36.24 -12.59 -35.56
CA VAL A 53 35.68 -11.71 -34.53
C VAL A 53 34.31 -11.19 -34.97
N TRP A 54 34.18 -10.77 -36.23
CA TRP A 54 32.91 -10.34 -36.80
C TRP A 54 31.84 -11.45 -36.79
N ALA A 55 32.23 -12.68 -37.12
CA ALA A 55 31.32 -13.83 -37.07
C ALA A 55 30.81 -14.07 -35.65
N TRP A 56 31.70 -14.14 -34.65
CA TRP A 56 31.29 -14.33 -33.26
C TRP A 56 30.51 -13.15 -32.70
N ALA A 57 30.85 -11.91 -33.07
CA ALA A 57 30.11 -10.72 -32.66
C ALA A 57 28.69 -10.73 -33.22
N GLY A 58 28.52 -11.16 -34.48
CA GLY A 58 27.22 -11.36 -35.11
C GLY A 58 26.41 -12.47 -34.44
N VAL A 59 27.03 -13.63 -34.17
CA VAL A 59 26.40 -14.73 -33.42
C VAL A 59 25.94 -14.25 -32.05
N PHE A 60 26.81 -13.57 -31.30
CA PHE A 60 26.47 -13.02 -29.99
C PHE A 60 25.27 -12.06 -30.06
N ALA A 61 25.28 -11.12 -31.01
CA ALA A 61 24.18 -10.16 -31.20
C ALA A 61 22.85 -10.86 -31.52
N VAL A 62 22.87 -11.82 -32.45
CA VAL A 62 21.67 -12.58 -32.85
C VAL A 62 21.14 -13.39 -31.68
N VAL A 63 22.00 -14.12 -30.95
CA VAL A 63 21.59 -14.94 -29.81
C VAL A 63 21.05 -14.05 -28.69
N TYR A 64 21.73 -12.95 -28.37
CA TYR A 64 21.29 -12.01 -27.34
C TYR A 64 19.93 -11.38 -27.68
N ALA A 65 19.77 -10.86 -28.89
CA ALA A 65 18.52 -10.29 -29.37
C ALA A 65 17.39 -11.33 -29.41
N ALA A 66 17.66 -12.56 -29.86
CA ALA A 66 16.67 -13.63 -29.95
C ALA A 66 16.06 -14.00 -28.59
N GLY A 67 16.84 -13.99 -27.50
CA GLY A 67 16.26 -14.19 -26.17
C GLY A 67 15.55 -12.95 -25.65
N ARG A 68 16.01 -11.76 -26.04
CA ARG A 68 15.38 -10.51 -25.61
C ARG A 68 13.98 -10.32 -26.19
N PHE A 69 13.79 -10.61 -27.48
CA PHE A 69 12.47 -10.60 -28.12
C PHE A 69 11.58 -11.74 -27.63
N ARG A 70 12.14 -12.93 -27.38
CA ARG A 70 11.37 -14.06 -26.83
C ARG A 70 10.82 -13.80 -25.43
N ALA A 71 11.57 -13.09 -24.58
CA ALA A 71 11.15 -12.74 -23.23
C ALA A 71 9.96 -11.76 -23.21
N ASP A 72 9.82 -10.91 -24.25
CA ASP A 72 8.71 -9.96 -24.35
C ASP A 72 7.48 -10.56 -25.08
N GLU A 73 7.63 -11.59 -25.92
CA GLU A 73 6.54 -12.16 -26.73
C GLU A 73 5.87 -13.46 -26.20
N TYR A 74 6.57 -14.37 -25.50
CA TYR A 74 6.09 -15.75 -25.29
C TYR A 74 5.68 -16.14 -23.85
N GLY A 75 5.67 -15.20 -22.90
CA GLY A 75 5.20 -15.46 -21.53
C GLY A 75 6.12 -16.39 -20.69
N PRO A 76 5.75 -16.64 -19.42
CA PRO A 76 6.64 -17.20 -18.37
C PRO A 76 6.97 -18.71 -18.50
N GLY A 77 6.72 -19.35 -19.64
CA GLY A 77 6.71 -20.82 -19.77
C GLY A 77 7.93 -21.47 -20.43
N LEU A 78 8.77 -20.74 -21.18
CA LEU A 78 9.95 -21.36 -21.83
C LEU A 78 11.16 -21.38 -20.89
N PRO A 79 11.94 -22.47 -20.88
CA PRO A 79 13.18 -22.51 -20.11
C PRO A 79 14.15 -21.48 -20.69
N THR A 80 14.59 -20.53 -19.86
CA THR A 80 15.56 -19.47 -20.23
C THR A 80 17.00 -19.97 -20.24
N TRP A 81 17.25 -21.15 -19.65
CA TRP A 81 18.56 -21.80 -19.56
C TRP A 81 19.26 -22.07 -20.91
N PRO A 82 18.58 -22.57 -21.96
CA PRO A 82 19.21 -22.79 -23.27
C PRO A 82 19.68 -21.49 -23.90
N TRP A 83 18.90 -20.41 -23.74
CA TRP A 83 19.32 -19.08 -24.21
C TRP A 83 20.53 -18.57 -23.44
N LEU A 84 20.52 -18.68 -22.11
CA LEU A 84 21.64 -18.24 -21.28
C LEU A 84 22.92 -19.03 -21.60
N ALA A 85 22.80 -20.33 -21.82
CA ALA A 85 23.88 -21.18 -22.29
C ALA A 85 24.38 -20.74 -23.68
N ALA A 86 23.49 -20.48 -24.64
CA ALA A 86 23.85 -20.00 -25.97
C ALA A 86 24.56 -18.65 -25.94
N VAL A 87 24.09 -17.69 -25.13
CA VAL A 87 24.77 -16.38 -24.94
C VAL A 87 26.14 -16.58 -24.32
N SER A 88 26.25 -17.46 -23.31
CA SER A 88 27.53 -17.74 -22.62
C SER A 88 28.54 -18.42 -23.56
N LEU A 89 28.08 -19.33 -24.43
CA LEU A 89 28.90 -19.96 -25.46
C LEU A 89 29.33 -18.97 -26.55
N ALA A 90 28.42 -18.12 -27.02
CA ALA A 90 28.74 -17.08 -27.99
C ALA A 90 29.76 -16.07 -27.41
N PHE A 91 29.59 -15.70 -26.13
CA PHE A 91 30.57 -14.90 -25.40
C PHE A 91 31.91 -15.61 -25.30
N GLY A 92 31.94 -16.90 -24.96
CA GLY A 92 33.18 -17.68 -24.89
C GLY A 92 33.90 -17.74 -26.23
N GLY A 93 33.18 -17.94 -27.33
CA GLY A 93 33.73 -17.87 -28.69
C GLY A 93 34.31 -16.50 -29.03
N LEU A 94 33.61 -15.42 -28.64
CA LEU A 94 34.08 -14.06 -28.84
C LEU A 94 35.32 -13.74 -27.98
N ALA A 95 35.36 -14.18 -26.72
CA ALA A 95 36.50 -14.04 -25.81
C ALA A 95 37.72 -14.85 -26.27
N TRP A 96 37.50 -15.98 -26.93
CA TRP A 96 38.57 -16.70 -27.60
C TRP A 96 39.11 -15.95 -28.81
N ALA A 97 38.23 -15.26 -29.55
CA ALA A 97 38.61 -14.53 -30.76
C ALA A 97 39.30 -13.18 -30.48
N THR A 98 38.92 -12.46 -29.41
CA THR A 98 39.48 -11.15 -29.08
C THR A 98 39.52 -10.89 -27.56
N PRO A 99 40.60 -10.28 -27.02
CA PRO A 99 40.65 -9.89 -25.61
C PRO A 99 39.64 -8.78 -25.27
N ASP A 100 39.22 -7.98 -26.25
CA ASP A 100 38.26 -6.88 -26.04
C ASP A 100 36.86 -7.41 -25.65
N ALA A 101 36.57 -8.70 -25.88
CA ALA A 101 35.32 -9.30 -25.41
C ALA A 101 35.20 -9.28 -23.88
N ALA A 102 36.32 -9.20 -23.13
CA ALA A 102 36.31 -9.18 -21.68
C ALA A 102 35.43 -8.06 -21.09
N PHE A 103 35.24 -6.95 -21.82
CA PHE A 103 34.34 -5.88 -21.39
C PHE A 103 32.87 -6.32 -21.32
N LEU A 104 32.44 -7.27 -22.16
CA LEU A 104 31.06 -7.78 -22.19
C LEU A 104 30.71 -8.65 -20.99
N VAL A 105 31.70 -9.18 -20.24
CA VAL A 105 31.42 -10.04 -19.09
C VAL A 105 30.65 -9.29 -18.00
N PHE A 106 30.90 -7.98 -17.87
CA PHE A 106 30.30 -7.16 -16.83
C PHE A 106 28.76 -7.09 -16.92
N PRO A 107 28.16 -6.61 -18.04
CA PRO A 107 26.71 -6.67 -18.17
C PRO A 107 26.18 -8.11 -18.20
N LEU A 108 26.97 -9.08 -18.68
CA LEU A 108 26.57 -10.48 -18.68
C LEU A 108 26.38 -11.05 -17.27
N PHE A 109 27.16 -10.60 -16.27
CA PHE A 109 26.92 -10.97 -14.87
C PHE A 109 25.53 -10.55 -14.40
N PHE A 110 25.07 -9.35 -14.77
CA PHE A 110 23.72 -8.90 -14.43
C PHE A 110 22.64 -9.68 -15.16
N VAL A 111 22.86 -10.04 -16.43
CA VAL A 111 21.96 -10.93 -17.19
C VAL A 111 21.82 -12.29 -16.49
N VAL A 112 22.94 -12.90 -16.09
CA VAL A 112 22.95 -14.16 -15.34
C VAL A 112 22.22 -14.01 -14.01
N MET A 113 22.51 -12.95 -13.25
CA MET A 113 21.89 -12.72 -11.95
C MET A 113 20.40 -12.40 -12.04
N HIS A 114 19.93 -11.88 -13.17
CA HIS A 114 18.52 -11.63 -13.44
C HIS A 114 17.76 -12.91 -13.81
N VAL A 115 18.38 -13.78 -14.60
CA VAL A 115 17.72 -14.97 -15.18
C VAL A 115 17.86 -16.19 -14.29
N ALA A 116 19.06 -16.43 -13.76
CA ALA A 116 19.33 -17.54 -12.86
C ALA A 116 19.08 -17.12 -11.40
N THR A 117 18.61 -18.07 -10.59
CA THR A 117 18.34 -17.85 -9.16
C THR A 117 19.24 -18.73 -8.29
N GLY A 118 19.42 -18.31 -7.03
CA GLY A 118 20.15 -19.08 -6.01
C GLY A 118 21.62 -19.33 -6.38
N TRP A 119 22.11 -20.52 -6.00
CA TRP A 119 23.51 -20.91 -6.19
C TRP A 119 23.91 -21.07 -7.66
N ALA A 120 22.96 -21.40 -8.54
CA ALA A 120 23.26 -21.57 -9.95
C ALA A 120 23.68 -20.25 -10.62
N ALA A 121 23.10 -19.12 -10.21
CA ALA A 121 23.51 -17.80 -10.66
C ALA A 121 24.94 -17.47 -10.26
N VAL A 122 25.29 -17.72 -8.98
CA VAL A 122 26.63 -17.49 -8.44
C VAL A 122 27.65 -18.38 -9.16
N ALA A 123 27.34 -19.67 -9.34
CA ALA A 123 28.20 -20.60 -10.05
C ALA A 123 28.47 -20.16 -11.51
N LEU A 124 27.44 -19.68 -12.21
CA LEU A 124 27.59 -19.22 -13.59
C LEU A 124 28.37 -17.90 -13.69
N VAL A 125 28.19 -16.98 -12.73
CA VAL A 125 29.03 -15.78 -12.63
C VAL A 125 30.51 -16.16 -12.44
N VAL A 126 30.79 -17.08 -11.51
CA VAL A 126 32.16 -17.57 -11.27
C VAL A 126 32.73 -18.25 -12.52
N ALA A 127 31.92 -19.04 -13.24
CA ALA A 127 32.34 -19.67 -14.48
C ALA A 127 32.68 -18.65 -15.58
N LEU A 128 31.87 -17.60 -15.74
CA LEU A 128 32.13 -16.51 -16.68
C LEU A 128 33.37 -15.70 -16.31
N THR A 129 33.59 -15.45 -15.01
CA THR A 129 34.81 -14.82 -14.50
C THR A 129 36.04 -15.65 -14.86
N ALA A 130 36.02 -16.96 -14.56
CA ALA A 130 37.11 -17.87 -14.89
C ALA A 130 37.34 -17.97 -16.40
N GLY A 131 36.27 -18.05 -17.19
CA GLY A 131 36.33 -18.08 -18.66
C GLY A 131 36.94 -16.80 -19.23
N THR A 132 36.62 -15.64 -18.66
CA THR A 132 37.19 -14.35 -19.07
C THR A 132 38.68 -14.28 -18.74
N MET A 133 39.09 -14.72 -17.54
CA MET A 133 40.51 -14.80 -17.18
C MET A 133 41.26 -15.76 -18.10
N LEU A 134 40.67 -16.91 -18.42
CA LEU A 134 41.28 -17.88 -19.34
C LEU A 134 41.43 -17.30 -20.75
N GLY A 135 40.42 -16.58 -21.25
CA GLY A 135 40.49 -15.89 -22.55
C GLY A 135 41.57 -14.81 -22.56
N MET A 136 41.66 -14.00 -21.51
CA MET A 136 42.73 -13.00 -21.38
C MET A 136 44.12 -13.66 -21.32
N ALA A 137 44.23 -14.82 -20.67
CA ALA A 137 45.48 -15.57 -20.56
C ALA A 137 45.89 -16.19 -21.91
N HIS A 138 44.90 -16.70 -22.66
CA HIS A 138 45.09 -17.20 -24.01
C HIS A 138 45.66 -16.13 -24.96
N HIS A 139 45.20 -14.89 -24.83
CA HIS A 139 45.73 -13.74 -25.60
C HIS A 139 47.05 -13.17 -25.05
N GLY A 140 47.63 -13.77 -24.00
CA GLY A 140 48.86 -13.29 -23.36
C GLY A 140 48.70 -11.98 -22.57
N VAL A 141 47.47 -11.52 -22.35
CA VAL A 141 47.15 -10.26 -21.66
C VAL A 141 46.91 -10.54 -20.17
N MET A 142 47.92 -11.10 -19.50
CA MET A 142 47.87 -11.30 -18.04
C MET A 142 48.51 -10.13 -17.31
N GLY A 143 47.65 -9.34 -16.68
CA GLY A 143 48.05 -8.27 -15.76
C GLY A 143 47.06 -8.16 -14.62
N VAL A 144 47.39 -7.30 -13.65
CA VAL A 144 46.55 -7.05 -12.48
C VAL A 144 45.11 -6.70 -12.88
N GLY A 145 44.93 -5.88 -13.91
CA GLY A 145 43.60 -5.52 -14.43
C GLY A 145 42.80 -6.68 -15.01
N ALA A 146 43.45 -7.66 -15.63
CA ALA A 146 42.79 -8.82 -16.24
C ALA A 146 42.23 -9.81 -15.19
N VAL A 147 42.77 -9.76 -13.96
CA VAL A 147 42.26 -10.53 -12.82
C VAL A 147 41.29 -9.68 -11.99
N ILE A 148 41.72 -8.49 -11.58
CA ILE A 148 40.94 -7.62 -10.70
C ILE A 148 39.63 -7.17 -11.36
N GLY A 149 39.63 -6.85 -12.65
CA GLY A 149 38.43 -6.40 -13.37
C GLY A 149 37.28 -7.40 -13.27
N PRO A 150 37.45 -8.64 -13.78
CA PRO A 150 36.42 -9.67 -13.69
C PRO A 150 36.05 -10.05 -12.25
N VAL A 151 36.99 -10.08 -11.30
CA VAL A 151 36.71 -10.39 -9.88
C VAL A 151 35.85 -9.31 -9.22
N LEU A 152 36.23 -8.04 -9.39
CA LEU A 152 35.47 -6.92 -8.83
C LEU A 152 34.09 -6.82 -9.49
N GLY A 153 34.03 -6.96 -10.81
CA GLY A 153 32.77 -6.98 -11.55
C GLY A 153 31.83 -8.08 -11.06
N ALA A 154 32.34 -9.30 -10.88
CA ALA A 154 31.57 -10.42 -10.34
C ALA A 154 31.10 -10.17 -8.91
N SER A 155 31.99 -9.66 -8.05
CA SER A 155 31.67 -9.35 -6.64
C SER A 155 30.55 -8.31 -6.54
N VAL A 156 30.66 -7.22 -7.30
CA VAL A 156 29.63 -6.17 -7.35
C VAL A 156 28.31 -6.73 -7.88
N ALA A 157 28.34 -7.49 -8.99
CA ALA A 157 27.13 -8.08 -9.56
C ALA A 157 26.43 -9.05 -8.59
N ILE A 158 27.19 -9.86 -7.85
CA ILE A 158 26.65 -10.76 -6.83
C ILE A 158 26.02 -9.98 -5.68
N VAL A 159 26.76 -9.01 -5.10
CA VAL A 159 26.28 -8.19 -3.99
C VAL A 159 25.03 -7.41 -4.36
N VAL A 160 25.04 -6.72 -5.51
CA VAL A 160 23.89 -5.95 -5.99
C VAL A 160 22.73 -6.87 -6.35
N GLY A 161 22.98 -7.96 -7.06
CA GLY A 161 21.92 -8.88 -7.48
C GLY A 161 21.25 -9.62 -6.31
N VAL A 162 22.01 -10.04 -5.29
CA VAL A 162 21.46 -10.63 -4.06
C VAL A 162 20.79 -9.58 -3.20
N GLY A 163 21.44 -8.43 -2.99
CA GLY A 163 20.91 -7.32 -2.20
C GLY A 163 19.59 -6.80 -2.72
N PHE A 164 19.45 -6.65 -4.04
CA PHE A 164 18.20 -6.23 -4.67
C PHE A 164 17.06 -7.23 -4.42
N ARG A 165 17.35 -8.54 -4.49
CA ARG A 165 16.34 -9.58 -4.18
C ARG A 165 15.91 -9.56 -2.72
N LEU A 166 16.84 -9.36 -1.80
CA LEU A 166 16.53 -9.24 -0.37
C LEU A 166 15.67 -8.01 -0.09
N LEU A 167 16.03 -6.86 -0.66
CA LEU A 167 15.26 -5.62 -0.55
C LEU A 167 13.84 -5.78 -1.11
N LEU A 168 13.69 -6.48 -2.23
CA LEU A 168 12.37 -6.70 -2.81
C LEU A 168 11.50 -7.65 -1.97
N HIS A 169 12.09 -8.69 -1.37
CA HIS A 169 11.36 -9.56 -0.44
C HIS A 169 10.89 -8.78 0.78
N GLU A 170 11.76 -7.94 1.36
CA GLU A 170 11.43 -7.10 2.50
C GLU A 170 10.31 -6.09 2.17
N ALA A 171 10.40 -5.46 0.99
CA ALA A 171 9.38 -4.53 0.52
C ALA A 171 7.99 -5.19 0.41
N LEU A 172 7.93 -6.40 -0.16
CA LEU A 172 6.68 -7.16 -0.31
C LEU A 172 6.12 -7.64 1.03
N GLN A 173 6.98 -8.04 1.97
CA GLN A 173 6.54 -8.42 3.32
C GLN A 173 5.96 -7.23 4.09
N ARG A 174 6.65 -6.08 4.02
CA ARG A 174 6.19 -4.85 4.65
C ARG A 174 4.84 -4.38 4.07
N GLU A 175 4.67 -4.51 2.76
CA GLU A 175 3.40 -4.17 2.10
C GLU A 175 2.24 -5.01 2.65
N ARG A 176 2.40 -6.33 2.74
CA ARG A 176 1.37 -7.23 3.30
C ARG A 176 0.99 -6.85 4.73
N ALA A 177 1.97 -6.56 5.58
CA ALA A 177 1.73 -6.16 6.96
C ALA A 177 0.95 -4.83 7.07
N ILE A 178 1.22 -3.87 6.17
CA ILE A 178 0.47 -2.62 6.12
C ILE A 178 -0.97 -2.87 5.68
N THR A 179 -1.19 -3.71 4.67
CA THR A 179 -2.53 -4.07 4.20
C THR A 179 -3.36 -4.71 5.30
N GLU A 180 -2.78 -5.63 6.07
CA GLU A 180 -3.45 -6.28 7.20
C GLU A 180 -3.79 -5.28 8.33
N LEU A 181 -2.89 -4.35 8.65
CA LEU A 181 -3.15 -3.29 9.63
C LEU A 181 -4.27 -2.35 9.20
N VAL A 182 -4.31 -1.98 7.92
CA VAL A 182 -5.37 -1.14 7.36
C VAL A 182 -6.72 -1.86 7.42
N ALA A 183 -6.76 -3.14 7.08
CA ALA A 183 -7.97 -3.96 7.19
C ALA A 183 -8.48 -4.06 8.64
N ALA A 184 -7.60 -4.36 9.60
CA ALA A 184 -7.98 -4.46 11.01
C ALA A 184 -8.50 -3.13 11.58
N ARG A 185 -7.94 -1.98 11.16
CA ARG A 185 -8.46 -0.66 11.56
C ARG A 185 -9.85 -0.39 10.99
N ALA A 186 -10.12 -0.82 9.76
CA ALA A 186 -11.46 -0.72 9.17
C ALA A 186 -12.48 -1.53 9.99
N ASP A 187 -12.12 -2.76 10.38
CA ASP A 187 -12.99 -3.62 11.20
C ASP A 187 -13.30 -3.00 12.57
N VAL A 188 -12.30 -2.42 13.24
CA VAL A 188 -12.50 -1.73 14.53
C VAL A 188 -13.39 -0.50 14.36
N ALA A 189 -13.19 0.30 13.31
CA ALA A 189 -14.04 1.44 13.02
C ALA A 189 -15.50 1.03 12.77
N ASP A 190 -15.72 -0.07 12.05
CA ASP A 190 -17.04 -0.62 11.78
C ASP A 190 -17.74 -1.14 13.05
N MET A 191 -17.00 -1.80 13.94
CA MET A 191 -17.51 -2.23 15.23
C MET A 191 -17.87 -1.05 16.12
N SER A 192 -17.03 -0.01 16.17
CA SER A 192 -17.30 1.20 16.95
C SER A 192 -18.55 1.93 16.45
N ARG A 193 -18.74 2.02 15.13
CA ARG A 193 -19.98 2.61 14.57
C ARG A 193 -21.22 1.81 14.97
N ARG A 194 -21.18 0.48 14.85
CA ARG A 194 -22.30 -0.39 15.26
C ARG A 194 -22.59 -0.29 16.77
N ALA A 195 -21.56 -0.21 17.60
CA ALA A 195 -21.72 -0.01 19.04
C ALA A 195 -22.36 1.36 19.35
N GLY A 196 -21.94 2.43 18.65
CA GLY A 196 -22.54 3.75 18.77
C GLY A 196 -24.01 3.79 18.34
N GLU A 197 -24.37 3.11 17.23
CA GLU A 197 -25.76 2.99 16.80
C GLU A 197 -26.64 2.26 17.83
N LEU A 198 -26.10 1.23 18.50
CA LEU A 198 -26.82 0.51 19.55
C LEU A 198 -27.01 1.34 20.81
N ASP A 199 -25.99 2.08 21.23
CA ASP A 199 -26.06 2.99 22.39
C ASP A 199 -27.11 4.08 22.15
N GLU A 200 -27.09 4.68 20.96
CA GLU A 200 -28.05 5.70 20.56
C GLU A 200 -29.48 5.16 20.50
N ARG A 201 -29.66 3.94 19.98
CA ARG A 201 -30.98 3.28 19.98
C ARG A 201 -31.49 3.01 21.39
N ALA A 202 -30.63 2.60 22.31
CA ALA A 202 -31.02 2.38 23.70
C ALA A 202 -31.43 3.70 24.38
N ARG A 203 -30.68 4.78 24.13
CA ARG A 203 -31.02 6.13 24.58
C ARG A 203 -32.36 6.60 24.02
N LEU A 204 -32.57 6.49 22.70
CA LEU A 204 -33.84 6.81 22.04
C LEU A 204 -35.01 6.00 22.62
N ALA A 205 -34.83 4.72 22.90
CA ALA A 205 -35.87 3.89 23.49
C ALA A 205 -36.28 4.37 24.90
N ALA A 206 -35.30 4.81 25.71
CA ALA A 206 -35.57 5.39 27.03
C ALA A 206 -36.33 6.72 26.92
N ASP A 207 -35.86 7.64 26.07
CA ASP A 207 -36.49 8.96 25.88
C ASP A 207 -37.93 8.84 25.36
N ILE A 208 -38.19 7.90 24.44
CA ILE A 208 -39.54 7.61 23.94
C ILE A 208 -40.41 7.01 25.05
N HIS A 209 -39.87 6.13 25.89
CA HIS A 209 -40.62 5.54 26.99
C HIS A 209 -41.07 6.59 28.00
N ASP A 210 -40.18 7.52 28.35
CA ASP A 210 -40.48 8.61 29.27
C ASP A 210 -41.54 9.55 28.70
N THR A 211 -41.45 9.91 27.41
CA THR A 211 -42.47 10.76 26.77
C THR A 211 -43.82 10.06 26.63
N VAL A 212 -43.86 8.75 26.34
CA VAL A 212 -45.10 7.97 26.29
C VAL A 212 -45.73 7.88 27.68
N ALA A 213 -44.94 7.58 28.72
CA ALA A 213 -45.40 7.54 30.10
C ALA A 213 -45.94 8.90 30.56
N GLN A 214 -45.26 10.00 30.18
CA GLN A 214 -45.69 11.36 30.44
C GLN A 214 -47.00 11.71 29.71
N GLY A 215 -47.11 11.37 28.42
CA GLY A 215 -48.32 11.62 27.62
C GLY A 215 -49.55 10.89 28.17
N LEU A 216 -49.39 9.62 28.55
CA LEU A 216 -50.46 8.84 29.18
C LEU A 216 -50.89 9.40 30.53
N SER A 217 -49.94 9.85 31.35
CA SER A 217 -50.24 10.48 32.64
C SER A 217 -51.02 11.79 32.46
N SER A 218 -50.66 12.60 31.46
CA SER A 218 -51.38 13.83 31.13
C SER A 218 -52.81 13.55 30.66
N ILE A 219 -53.02 12.53 29.82
CA ILE A 219 -54.35 12.14 29.34
C ILE A 219 -55.22 11.64 30.51
N GLN A 220 -54.67 10.83 31.41
CA GLN A 220 -55.42 10.37 32.59
C GLN A 220 -55.83 11.52 33.50
N LEU A 221 -54.95 12.50 33.74
CA LEU A 221 -55.29 13.69 34.52
C LEU A 221 -56.41 14.51 33.86
N LEU A 222 -56.38 14.65 32.53
CA LEU A 222 -57.43 15.34 31.77
C LEU A 222 -58.77 14.58 31.83
N LEU A 223 -58.76 13.27 31.61
CA LEU A 223 -59.95 12.42 31.75
C LEU A 223 -60.53 12.50 33.17
N HIS A 224 -59.68 12.42 34.18
CA HIS A 224 -60.09 12.54 35.58
C HIS A 224 -60.66 13.93 35.89
N SER A 225 -60.13 14.99 35.28
CA SER A 225 -60.70 16.34 35.43
C SER A 225 -62.08 16.46 34.79
N VAL A 226 -62.30 15.83 33.63
CA VAL A 226 -63.61 15.78 32.95
C VAL A 226 -64.62 14.98 33.77
N GLU A 227 -64.25 13.80 34.28
CA GLU A 227 -65.11 12.99 35.16
C GLU A 227 -65.50 13.76 36.43
N ARG A 228 -64.56 14.48 37.04
CA ARG A 228 -64.84 15.29 38.24
C ARG A 228 -65.78 16.46 37.94
N SER A 229 -65.62 17.15 36.80
CA SER A 229 -66.56 18.22 36.40
C SER A 229 -67.97 17.70 36.10
N LEU A 230 -68.10 16.52 35.49
CA LEU A 230 -69.41 15.91 35.24
C LEU A 230 -70.11 15.44 36.52
N ALA A 231 -69.35 14.96 37.52
CA ALA A 231 -69.89 14.61 38.83
C ALA A 231 -70.37 15.83 39.62
N ASP A 232 -69.68 16.97 39.49
CA ASP A 232 -70.05 18.24 40.12
C ASP A 232 -71.34 18.84 39.51
N ASP A 233 -71.51 18.73 38.18
CA ASP A 233 -72.76 19.13 37.49
C ASP A 233 -73.95 18.21 37.83
N GLY A 234 -73.71 16.92 38.12
CA GLY A 234 -74.74 15.98 38.59
C GLY A 234 -75.11 16.14 40.08
N GLY A 235 -74.25 16.76 40.88
CA GLY A 235 -74.46 17.04 42.30
C GLY A 235 -75.36 18.25 42.58
N ALA A 236 -75.48 19.18 41.62
CA ALA A 236 -76.30 20.38 41.76
C ALA A 236 -77.83 20.10 41.82
N ALA A 237 -78.29 18.87 41.56
CA ALA A 237 -79.71 18.52 41.59
C ALA A 237 -80.20 17.94 42.93
N THR A 238 -79.35 17.71 43.95
CA THR A 238 -79.79 17.01 45.18
C THR A 238 -79.46 17.70 46.50
N ASP A 239 -78.97 18.95 46.52
CA ASP A 239 -78.81 19.65 47.81
C ASP A 239 -79.17 21.14 47.74
N ALA A 240 -80.47 21.40 47.60
CA ALA A 240 -81.08 22.67 47.95
C ALA A 240 -81.96 22.45 49.20
N GLY A 241 -81.31 22.38 50.36
CA GLY A 241 -81.94 22.04 51.62
C GLY A 241 -81.28 22.65 52.85
N GLY A 242 -81.16 23.98 52.91
CA GLY A 242 -81.31 24.69 54.19
C GLY A 242 -80.07 25.36 54.81
N ALA A 243 -80.13 26.70 54.75
CA ALA A 243 -79.87 27.62 55.86
C ALA A 243 -78.43 28.02 56.23
N ALA A 244 -78.09 29.24 55.78
CA ALA A 244 -77.33 30.31 56.44
C ALA A 244 -77.73 30.52 57.93
N PRO A 245 -77.04 31.31 58.80
CA PRO A 245 -76.27 32.53 58.47
C PRO A 245 -75.04 32.85 59.37
N ASP A 246 -74.59 34.12 59.26
CA ASP A 246 -73.68 34.90 60.11
C ASP A 246 -72.17 34.68 59.90
N GLY A 247 -71.30 35.68 59.79
CA GLY A 247 -71.41 37.12 59.93
C GLY A 247 -70.02 37.68 60.27
N THR A 248 -69.58 38.66 59.49
CA THR A 248 -68.58 39.71 59.82
C THR A 248 -67.06 39.44 59.80
N SER A 249 -66.41 40.29 58.99
CA SER A 249 -65.26 41.15 59.36
C SER A 249 -63.83 40.76 58.91
N GLY A 250 -63.18 41.71 58.23
CA GLY A 250 -61.72 41.89 58.20
C GLY A 250 -61.07 41.68 56.84
N ALA A 251 -60.95 42.74 56.01
CA ALA A 251 -59.71 43.53 55.85
C ALA A 251 -58.70 42.87 54.89
N GLY A 252 -58.59 43.31 53.63
CA GLY A 252 -57.51 44.22 53.17
C GLY A 252 -56.37 43.38 52.57
N ALA A 253 -55.68 43.68 51.46
CA ALA A 253 -55.49 44.86 50.63
C ALA A 253 -55.01 44.33 49.25
N ALA A 254 -55.56 44.78 48.13
CA ALA A 254 -54.97 45.80 47.27
C ALA A 254 -53.47 45.61 46.93
N GLY A 255 -53.18 45.29 45.66
CA GLY A 255 -51.81 45.27 45.13
C GLY A 255 -51.75 45.07 43.61
N LYS A 256 -51.94 46.17 42.88
CA LYS A 256 -51.99 46.34 41.42
C LYS A 256 -50.86 45.66 40.60
N PRO A 257 -51.10 45.42 39.29
CA PRO A 257 -50.10 44.96 38.33
C PRO A 257 -49.24 46.13 37.80
N ARG A 258 -48.00 45.86 37.39
CA ARG A 258 -47.20 46.78 36.57
C ARG A 258 -46.34 46.05 35.51
N PRO A 259 -46.03 46.71 34.40
CA PRO A 259 -45.61 46.08 33.15
C PRO A 259 -44.10 46.18 32.88
N ASP A 260 -43.72 45.38 31.89
CA ASP A 260 -42.58 45.38 30.96
C ASP A 260 -41.55 46.53 31.05
N HIS A 261 -40.27 46.17 31.01
CA HIS A 261 -39.17 47.02 30.56
C HIS A 261 -38.11 46.19 29.82
N ARG A 262 -37.86 46.60 28.57
CA ARG A 262 -36.73 46.20 27.72
C ARG A 262 -35.38 46.66 28.27
N ALA A 263 -34.34 45.93 27.83
CA ALA A 263 -33.03 46.39 27.34
C ALA A 263 -31.80 46.40 28.27
N PHE A 264 -30.69 45.95 27.66
CA PHE A 264 -29.26 45.91 28.05
C PHE A 264 -28.92 44.83 29.10
N GLU A 265 -28.01 43.89 28.88
CA GLU A 265 -26.77 43.82 28.08
C GLU A 265 -26.63 42.52 27.27
#